data_AF-A0A0D7B034-F1
#
_entry.id   AF-A0A0D7B034-F1
#
_cell.length_a   1.000
_cell.length_b   1.000
_cell.length_c   1.000
_cell.angle_alpha   90.00
_cell.angle_beta   90.00
_cell.angle_gamma   90.00
#
_symmetry.space_group_name_H-M   'P 1'
#
loop_
_entity.id
_entity.type
_entity.pdbx_description
1 polymer ?
#
loop_
_entity_poly.entity_id
_entity_poly.type
_entity_poly.pdbx_seq_one_letter_code
_entity_poly.pdbx_strand_id
1 'polypeptide(L)'
;MSNLEVEQHPAIHRIRAALEGKQPFTSGTCPLDVDSLNLYYRLSSTEKSVSLFACPCRQRVLTCSCTRKADVLNLANATPEELQNLISACDAAPFGRGNETVMDESYRKALKLELAQFSLPFELIETGIVNKIQHELVDSPDATQRSIRTELYKLNIYDKGSFFKAHKDTPRDVTMFGSLVIIFPTTHEGGNLVLSQKDEQWTFDAPTMLKTSTPEAPSIAWVAFYSNVTHEVLPVTSGARVTLTYNLYFKDAKDTAIQAARSTEADSKYAMVKKDLAELVAAHDEDHLFGFGLAHEYPLTQKDLRGGTLNGLAHFFKGSDALICAACEDLGLNVSITVLYEDEDEDDELVRYLSPSVLKTPGWEVHRREALYYKMTMLKDVKMTWVTPETENTKAESKFIAYGNEASLDSVYGKVCMVASKGKHELKPAREWA
;
A
#
# COMPACT_ATOMS: atom_id res chain seq x y z
N MET A 1 -5.90 2.30 -37.03
CA MET A 1 -5.80 0.83 -37.21
C MET A 1 -4.34 0.46 -37.20
N SER A 2 -3.98 -0.40 -36.23
CA SER A 2 -2.79 -1.26 -36.17
C SER A 2 -1.40 -0.67 -36.47
N ASN A 3 -0.68 -0.30 -35.40
CA ASN A 3 0.73 -0.67 -35.28
C ASN A 3 0.79 -2.18 -35.01
N LEU A 4 0.49 -2.96 -36.06
CA LEU A 4 0.71 -4.39 -36.14
C LEU A 4 2.22 -4.60 -36.12
N GLU A 5 2.69 -5.27 -35.06
CA GLU A 5 3.88 -6.12 -35.09
C GLU A 5 5.16 -5.46 -35.64
N VAL A 6 5.67 -4.43 -34.96
CA VAL A 6 7.13 -4.40 -34.80
C VAL A 6 7.43 -5.67 -34.03
N GLU A 7 8.03 -6.67 -34.70
CA GLU A 7 8.46 -7.94 -34.12
C GLU A 7 9.11 -7.64 -32.77
N GLN A 8 8.33 -7.77 -31.68
CA GLN A 8 8.84 -7.51 -30.35
C GLN A 8 9.86 -8.61 -30.12
N HIS A 9 11.12 -8.20 -30.04
CA HIS A 9 12.26 -9.09 -29.83
C HIS A 9 11.86 -10.22 -28.85
N PRO A 10 12.05 -11.52 -29.18
CA PRO A 10 11.46 -12.63 -28.43
C PRO A 10 11.72 -12.61 -26.92
N ALA A 11 12.84 -12.02 -26.50
CA ALA A 11 13.15 -11.76 -25.08
C ALA A 11 12.05 -10.98 -24.34
N ILE A 12 11.36 -10.03 -25.00
CA ILE A 12 10.27 -9.25 -24.38
C ILE A 12 9.15 -10.16 -23.90
N HIS A 13 8.74 -11.13 -24.73
CA HIS A 13 7.70 -12.09 -24.35
C HIS A 13 8.14 -12.98 -23.18
N ARG A 14 9.41 -13.42 -23.17
CA ARG A 14 9.95 -14.22 -22.07
C ARG A 14 10.06 -13.44 -20.76
N ILE A 15 10.49 -12.18 -20.83
CA ILE A 15 10.51 -11.26 -19.68
C ILE A 15 9.10 -11.08 -19.14
N ARG A 16 8.11 -10.75 -19.98
CA ARG A 16 6.72 -10.57 -19.53
C ARG A 16 6.16 -11.83 -18.88
N ALA A 17 6.36 -13.00 -19.49
CA ALA A 17 5.92 -14.28 -18.92
C ALA A 17 6.59 -14.58 -17.57
N ALA A 18 7.85 -14.21 -17.37
CA ALA A 18 8.54 -14.41 -16.09
C ALA A 18 8.02 -13.49 -14.97
N LEU A 19 7.38 -12.36 -15.32
CA LEU A 19 6.83 -11.38 -14.38
C LEU A 19 5.35 -11.63 -14.03
N GLU A 20 4.66 -12.51 -14.76
CA GLU A 20 3.26 -12.84 -14.54
C GLU A 20 3.04 -13.72 -13.29
N GLY A 21 1.79 -13.75 -12.81
CA GLY A 21 1.30 -14.81 -11.91
C GLY A 21 1.40 -14.54 -10.41
N LYS A 22 1.78 -13.33 -9.98
CA LYS A 22 1.84 -13.01 -8.55
C LYS A 22 0.69 -12.14 -8.08
N GLN A 23 -0.08 -12.66 -7.12
CA GLN A 23 -1.16 -11.92 -6.47
C GLN A 23 -0.59 -10.72 -5.68
N PRO A 24 -1.32 -9.60 -5.58
CA PRO A 24 -0.85 -8.42 -4.86
C PRO A 24 -1.04 -8.52 -3.34
N PHE A 25 -1.28 -9.73 -2.84
CA PHE A 25 -1.50 -10.04 -1.43
C PHE A 25 -1.04 -11.46 -1.10
N THR A 26 -0.82 -11.71 0.19
CA THR A 26 -0.69 -13.05 0.79
C THR A 26 -1.59 -13.10 2.03
N SER A 27 -2.04 -14.30 2.41
CA SER A 27 -2.96 -14.47 3.52
C SER A 27 -2.86 -15.87 4.11
N GLY A 28 -3.45 -16.05 5.29
CA GLY A 28 -3.54 -17.36 5.90
C GLY A 28 -4.20 -17.33 7.26
N THR A 29 -4.01 -18.42 8.00
CA THR A 29 -4.37 -18.51 9.42
C THR A 29 -3.12 -18.75 10.27
N CYS A 30 -3.22 -18.43 11.55
CA CYS A 30 -2.17 -18.67 12.53
C CYS A 30 -2.80 -19.05 13.87
N PRO A 31 -2.53 -20.25 14.41
CA PRO A 31 -2.91 -20.58 15.77
C PRO A 31 -2.16 -19.68 16.76
N LEU A 32 -2.80 -19.35 17.87
CA LEU A 32 -2.24 -18.54 18.94
C LEU A 32 -2.53 -19.18 20.31
N ASP A 33 -1.76 -18.75 21.30
CA ASP A 33 -2.10 -19.00 22.70
C ASP A 33 -3.34 -18.18 23.10
N VAL A 34 -4.16 -18.74 23.98
CA VAL A 34 -5.40 -18.11 24.46
C VAL A 34 -5.10 -16.80 25.17
N ASP A 35 -4.01 -16.73 25.93
CA ASP A 35 -3.65 -15.55 26.71
C ASP A 35 -3.19 -14.38 25.82
N SER A 36 -2.69 -14.68 24.61
CA SER A 36 -2.30 -13.68 23.60
C SER A 36 -3.48 -12.85 23.08
N LEU A 37 -4.73 -13.28 23.34
CA LEU A 37 -5.96 -12.68 22.82
C LEU A 37 -6.77 -11.87 23.85
N ASN A 38 -6.20 -11.63 25.03
CA ASN A 38 -6.79 -10.74 26.02
C ASN A 38 -6.62 -9.27 25.60
N LEU A 39 -7.71 -8.65 25.16
CA LEU A 39 -7.76 -7.25 24.80
C LEU A 39 -8.10 -6.40 26.02
N TYR A 40 -7.15 -5.58 26.46
CA TYR A 40 -7.37 -4.56 27.47
C TYR A 40 -7.71 -3.24 26.79
N TYR A 41 -8.79 -2.59 27.18
CA TYR A 41 -9.23 -1.35 26.56
C TYR A 41 -9.80 -0.36 27.57
N ARG A 42 -9.67 0.92 27.24
CA ARG A 42 -10.16 2.02 28.08
C ARG A 42 -11.64 2.24 27.86
N LEU A 43 -12.42 2.32 28.93
CA LEU A 43 -13.83 2.71 28.85
C LEU A 43 -13.96 4.22 28.62
N SER A 44 -14.96 4.60 27.81
CA SER A 44 -15.33 6.01 27.63
C SER A 44 -15.82 6.57 28.97
N SER A 45 -15.20 7.65 29.46
CA SER A 45 -15.47 8.18 30.79
C SER A 45 -16.83 8.87 30.83
N THR A 46 -17.86 8.21 31.31
CA THR A 46 -19.16 8.84 31.60
C THR A 46 -19.27 9.32 33.05
N GLU A 47 -18.41 8.88 33.98
CA GLU A 47 -18.48 9.28 35.39
C GLU A 47 -17.39 10.29 35.77
N LYS A 48 -17.71 11.60 35.67
CA LYS A 48 -17.02 12.61 36.48
C LYS A 48 -17.55 12.53 37.91
N SER A 49 -16.92 11.76 38.79
CA SER A 49 -17.20 11.89 40.22
C SER A 49 -16.50 13.14 40.76
N VAL A 50 -17.29 14.17 41.06
CA VAL A 50 -16.82 15.35 41.79
C VAL A 50 -16.98 15.05 43.28
N SER A 51 -15.91 14.67 43.97
CA SER A 51 -15.90 14.58 45.42
C SER A 51 -15.56 15.95 46.02
N LEU A 52 -16.54 16.56 46.69
CA LEU A 52 -16.33 17.77 47.49
C LEU A 52 -15.91 17.35 48.89
N PHE A 53 -14.61 17.42 49.19
CA PHE A 53 -14.14 17.34 50.57
C PHE A 53 -14.31 18.71 51.24
N ALA A 54 -15.18 18.79 52.24
CA ALA A 54 -15.28 19.97 53.09
C ALA A 54 -14.12 19.97 54.10
N CYS A 55 -13.04 20.71 53.79
CA CYS A 55 -12.00 21.02 54.77
C CYS A 55 -12.47 22.17 55.68
N PRO A 56 -12.44 22.05 57.02
CA PRO A 56 -12.92 23.09 57.94
C PRO A 56 -12.13 24.42 57.89
N CYS A 57 -10.94 24.44 57.28
CA CYS A 57 -10.14 25.65 57.08
C CYS A 57 -10.22 26.12 55.62
N ARG A 58 -11.06 27.15 55.37
CA ARG A 58 -11.17 27.99 54.16
C ARG A 58 -10.18 27.67 53.01
N GLN A 59 -10.51 26.69 52.17
CA GLN A 59 -10.19 26.64 50.74
C GLN A 59 -10.93 25.43 50.14
N ARG A 60 -11.90 25.67 49.23
CA ARG A 60 -12.49 24.61 48.42
C ARG A 60 -11.45 24.15 47.41
N VAL A 61 -10.90 22.95 47.58
CA VAL A 61 -10.04 22.32 46.57
C VAL A 61 -10.92 21.38 45.75
N LEU A 62 -11.11 21.70 44.47
CA LEU A 62 -11.71 20.79 43.50
C LEU A 62 -10.64 19.78 43.07
N THR A 63 -10.66 18.57 43.63
CA THR A 63 -9.87 17.45 43.11
C THR A 63 -10.76 16.63 42.18
N CYS A 64 -10.51 16.70 40.87
CA CYS A 64 -11.15 15.83 39.89
C CYS A 64 -10.36 14.50 39.84
N SER A 65 -10.85 13.46 40.52
CA SER A 65 -10.28 12.12 40.40
C SER A 65 -10.89 11.42 39.19
N CYS A 66 -10.31 11.60 38.01
CA CYS A 66 -10.64 10.78 36.85
C CYS A 66 -10.02 9.39 37.02
N THR A 67 -10.65 8.48 37.76
CA THR A 67 -10.28 7.07 37.72
C THR A 67 -10.61 6.54 36.33
N ARG A 68 -9.59 6.37 35.48
CA ARG A 68 -9.73 5.75 34.16
C ARG A 68 -10.07 4.27 34.40
N LYS A 69 -11.34 3.89 34.21
CA LYS A 69 -11.76 2.49 34.22
C LYS A 69 -11.28 1.84 32.91
N ALA A 70 -10.74 0.64 33.01
CA ALA A 70 -10.38 -0.22 31.90
C ALA A 70 -11.14 -1.53 32.03
N ASP A 71 -11.40 -2.17 30.92
CA ASP A 71 -12.07 -3.46 30.84
C ASP A 71 -11.24 -4.43 30.00
N VAL A 72 -11.56 -5.71 30.09
CA VAL A 72 -10.86 -6.79 29.41
C VAL A 72 -11.85 -7.78 28.81
N LEU A 73 -11.55 -8.25 27.61
CA LEU A 73 -12.26 -9.38 27.01
C LEU A 73 -11.28 -10.26 26.24
N ASN A 74 -11.54 -11.56 26.20
CA ASN A 74 -10.77 -12.48 25.38
C ASN A 74 -11.39 -12.59 23.99
N LEU A 75 -10.65 -12.19 22.95
CA LEU A 75 -11.16 -12.13 21.57
C LEU A 75 -11.49 -13.49 20.95
N ALA A 76 -11.07 -14.61 21.57
CA ALA A 76 -11.47 -15.96 21.15
C ALA A 76 -12.74 -16.48 21.81
N ASN A 77 -13.18 -15.87 22.92
CA ASN A 77 -14.34 -16.30 23.68
C ASN A 77 -15.27 -15.14 24.05
N ALA A 78 -15.23 -14.06 23.28
CA ALA A 78 -15.97 -12.84 23.59
C ALA A 78 -17.49 -13.10 23.50
N THR A 79 -18.18 -12.87 24.61
CA THR A 79 -19.64 -12.94 24.66
C THR A 79 -20.26 -11.75 23.91
N PRO A 80 -21.52 -11.85 23.47
CA PRO A 80 -22.21 -10.71 22.87
C PRO A 80 -22.24 -9.47 23.77
N GLU A 81 -22.33 -9.64 25.10
CA GLU A 81 -22.34 -8.53 26.06
C GLU A 81 -20.98 -7.84 26.13
N GLU A 82 -19.88 -8.60 26.22
CA GLU A 82 -18.52 -8.04 26.22
C GLU A 82 -18.21 -7.31 24.90
N LEU A 83 -18.65 -7.85 23.76
CA LEU A 83 -18.51 -7.18 22.47
C LEU A 83 -19.31 -5.86 22.42
N GLN A 84 -20.50 -5.80 23.02
CA GLN A 84 -21.26 -4.55 23.12
C GLN A 84 -20.58 -3.53 24.03
N ASN A 85 -19.95 -3.97 25.12
CA ASN A 85 -19.15 -3.09 25.99
C ASN A 85 -17.95 -2.51 25.22
N LEU A 86 -17.25 -3.34 24.43
CA LEU A 86 -16.17 -2.89 23.55
C LEU A 86 -16.66 -1.87 22.53
N ILE A 87 -17.74 -2.17 21.80
CA ILE A 87 -18.38 -1.28 20.82
C ILE A 87 -18.70 0.07 21.45
N SER A 88 -19.26 0.08 22.68
CA SER A 88 -19.64 1.30 23.41
C SER A 88 -18.44 2.13 23.87
N ALA A 89 -17.25 1.53 23.96
CA ALA A 89 -16.01 2.24 24.27
C ALA A 89 -15.32 2.82 23.03
N CYS A 90 -15.73 2.42 21.83
CA CYS A 90 -15.07 2.83 20.59
C CYS A 90 -15.59 4.17 20.08
N ASP A 91 -14.68 4.91 19.45
CA ASP A 91 -15.04 6.10 18.68
C ASP A 91 -15.45 5.68 17.26
N ALA A 92 -16.35 6.45 16.64
CA ALA A 92 -16.65 6.26 15.22
C ALA A 92 -15.38 6.48 14.39
N ALA A 93 -15.15 5.63 13.38
CA ALA A 93 -13.93 5.68 12.59
C ALA A 93 -14.12 6.60 11.37
N PRO A 94 -13.55 7.82 11.39
CA PRO A 94 -13.57 8.70 10.21
C PRO A 94 -12.74 8.11 9.09
N PHE A 95 -12.85 8.71 7.90
CA PHE A 95 -11.98 8.41 6.78
C PHE A 95 -11.40 9.66 6.11
N GLY A 96 -10.32 9.48 5.35
CA GLY A 96 -9.68 10.51 4.55
C GLY A 96 -10.49 10.85 3.30
N ARG A 97 -11.00 12.09 3.31
CA ARG A 97 -11.62 12.97 2.32
C ARG A 97 -10.65 13.75 1.42
N GLY A 98 -9.47 13.25 1.04
CA GLY A 98 -8.46 14.05 0.35
C GLY A 98 -7.63 14.78 1.39
N ASN A 99 -7.87 16.08 1.60
CA ASN A 99 -7.29 16.84 2.72
C ASN A 99 -8.20 16.91 3.95
N GLU A 100 -9.42 16.37 3.88
CA GLU A 100 -10.40 16.43 4.96
C GLU A 100 -10.52 15.09 5.67
N THR A 101 -10.75 15.11 6.98
CA THR A 101 -11.21 13.93 7.72
C THR A 101 -12.74 13.98 7.75
N VAL A 102 -13.39 13.03 7.09
CA VAL A 102 -14.85 13.04 6.85
C VAL A 102 -15.53 11.89 7.60
N MET A 103 -16.71 12.20 8.13
CA MET A 103 -17.66 11.23 8.69
C MET A 103 -18.85 11.11 7.72
N ASP A 104 -18.91 10.02 6.97
CA ASP A 104 -20.06 9.70 6.09
C ASP A 104 -20.39 8.23 6.21
N GLU A 105 -21.45 7.94 6.97
CA GLU A 105 -21.90 6.57 7.23
C GLU A 105 -22.41 5.85 5.97
N SER A 106 -22.72 6.57 4.88
CA SER A 106 -23.07 5.96 3.60
C SER A 106 -21.86 5.39 2.86
N TYR A 107 -20.66 5.82 3.23
CA TYR A 107 -19.40 5.36 2.64
C TYR A 107 -18.62 4.43 3.58
N ARG A 108 -18.62 4.76 4.87
CA ARG A 108 -17.98 3.95 5.91
C ARG A 108 -18.78 4.02 7.19
N LYS A 109 -19.19 2.85 7.67
CA LYS A 109 -19.70 2.67 9.02
C LYS A 109 -18.78 1.69 9.72
N ALA A 110 -17.93 2.19 10.61
CA ALA A 110 -16.95 1.41 11.35
C ALA A 110 -16.57 2.12 12.64
N LEU A 111 -16.05 1.38 13.61
CA LEU A 111 -15.57 1.90 14.88
C LEU A 111 -14.07 1.62 15.03
N LYS A 112 -13.39 2.41 15.85
CA LYS A 112 -11.96 2.25 16.11
C LYS A 112 -11.57 2.49 17.56
N LEU A 113 -10.43 1.90 17.93
CA LEU A 113 -9.62 2.32 19.08
C LEU A 113 -8.22 2.70 18.58
N GLU A 114 -7.74 3.84 19.05
CA GLU A 114 -6.37 4.32 18.86
C GLU A 114 -5.41 3.60 19.81
N LEU A 115 -4.12 3.60 19.48
CA LEU A 115 -3.08 2.87 20.21
C LEU A 115 -3.03 3.18 21.71
N ALA A 116 -3.37 4.41 22.11
CA ALA A 116 -3.39 4.81 23.51
C ALA A 116 -4.63 4.32 24.29
N GLN A 117 -5.61 3.74 23.60
CA GLN A 117 -6.89 3.27 24.16
C GLN A 117 -6.94 1.76 24.39
N PHE A 118 -5.99 0.99 23.84
CA PHE A 118 -5.97 -0.47 24.02
C PHE A 118 -4.55 -1.02 24.16
N SER A 119 -4.47 -2.25 24.68
CA SER A 119 -3.26 -3.05 24.72
C SER A 119 -3.64 -4.51 24.58
N LEU A 120 -2.81 -5.29 23.89
CA LEU A 120 -2.93 -6.75 23.89
C LEU A 120 -1.54 -7.40 23.91
N PRO A 121 -1.41 -8.59 24.52
CA PRO A 121 -0.14 -9.31 24.62
C PRO A 121 0.28 -10.05 23.34
N PHE A 122 -0.49 -9.95 22.26
CA PHE A 122 -0.16 -10.51 20.94
C PHE A 122 1.11 -9.87 20.36
N GLU A 123 2.10 -10.72 20.13
CA GLU A 123 3.35 -10.34 19.48
C GLU A 123 3.39 -10.85 18.04
N LEU A 124 3.27 -9.93 17.08
CA LEU A 124 3.26 -10.26 15.65
C LEU A 124 4.54 -11.01 15.22
N ILE A 125 5.69 -10.73 15.83
CA ILE A 125 6.98 -11.31 15.46
C ILE A 125 6.99 -12.84 15.71
N GLU A 126 6.40 -13.29 16.82
CA GLU A 126 6.41 -14.71 17.21
C GLU A 126 5.54 -15.58 16.30
N THR A 127 4.58 -14.99 15.58
CA THR A 127 3.66 -15.71 14.69
C THR A 127 4.30 -16.22 13.39
N GLY A 128 5.47 -15.71 13.02
CA GLY A 128 6.08 -15.96 11.71
C GLY A 128 5.33 -15.35 10.52
N ILE A 129 4.25 -14.60 10.74
CA ILE A 129 3.47 -13.94 9.66
C ILE A 129 4.35 -12.99 8.86
N VAL A 130 5.21 -12.20 9.53
CA VAL A 130 6.12 -11.26 8.84
C VAL A 130 7.09 -12.00 7.91
N ASN A 131 7.55 -13.19 8.29
CA ASN A 131 8.41 -14.02 7.43
C ASN A 131 7.62 -14.52 6.21
N LYS A 132 6.36 -14.93 6.38
CA LYS A 132 5.50 -15.30 5.24
C LYS A 132 5.28 -14.11 4.31
N ILE A 133 5.03 -12.91 4.84
CA ILE A 133 4.90 -11.70 4.02
C ILE A 133 6.21 -11.41 3.25
N GLN A 134 7.35 -11.55 3.92
CA GLN A 134 8.66 -11.37 3.31
C GLN A 134 8.87 -12.33 2.13
N HIS A 135 8.49 -13.60 2.27
CA HIS A 135 8.65 -14.63 1.25
C HIS A 135 7.61 -14.58 0.15
N GLU A 136 6.34 -14.40 0.51
CA GLU A 136 5.21 -14.63 -0.41
C GLU A 136 4.72 -13.34 -1.04
N LEU A 137 4.82 -12.18 -0.38
CA LEU A 137 4.39 -10.90 -0.96
C LEU A 137 5.57 -10.13 -1.53
N VAL A 138 6.59 -9.86 -0.71
CA VAL A 138 7.77 -9.08 -1.09
C VAL A 138 8.67 -9.86 -2.04
N ASP A 139 9.06 -11.08 -1.65
CA ASP A 139 9.70 -12.09 -2.53
C ASP A 139 10.83 -11.51 -3.37
N SER A 140 11.70 -10.79 -2.68
CA SER A 140 12.84 -10.14 -3.31
C SER A 140 13.95 -11.18 -3.51
N PRO A 141 14.56 -11.27 -4.71
CA PRO A 141 15.79 -12.02 -4.88
C PRO A 141 16.89 -11.50 -3.94
N ASP A 142 17.95 -12.28 -3.73
CA ASP A 142 19.08 -11.88 -2.89
C ASP A 142 19.64 -10.48 -3.28
N ALA A 143 19.57 -10.13 -4.57
CA ALA A 143 20.00 -8.82 -5.10
C ALA A 143 19.16 -7.62 -4.60
N THR A 144 17.91 -7.82 -4.19
CA THR A 144 17.00 -6.73 -3.74
C THR A 144 16.42 -6.97 -2.36
N GLN A 145 17.07 -7.82 -1.57
CA GLN A 145 16.61 -8.21 -0.25
C GLN A 145 16.36 -7.00 0.65
N ARG A 146 15.12 -6.85 1.11
CA ARG A 146 14.69 -5.78 2.03
C ARG A 146 14.07 -6.39 3.25
N SER A 147 14.33 -5.82 4.42
CA SER A 147 13.65 -6.24 5.64
C SER A 147 12.39 -5.41 5.88
N ILE A 148 11.39 -6.02 6.49
CA ILE A 148 10.11 -5.37 6.80
C ILE A 148 10.16 -4.77 8.21
N ARG A 149 9.69 -3.53 8.34
CA ARG A 149 9.27 -2.93 9.61
C ARG A 149 7.75 -2.94 9.66
N THR A 150 7.20 -3.42 10.76
CA THR A 150 5.77 -3.37 11.04
C THR A 150 5.47 -2.27 12.05
N GLU A 151 4.33 -1.62 11.90
CA GLU A 151 3.86 -0.59 12.81
C GLU A 151 2.40 -0.86 13.12
N LEU A 152 2.08 -1.15 14.38
CA LEU A 152 0.68 -1.28 14.80
C LEU A 152 0.00 0.07 14.62
N TYR A 153 -1.07 0.10 13.84
CA TYR A 153 -1.75 1.33 13.51
C TYR A 153 -3.01 1.52 14.34
N LYS A 154 -3.93 0.55 14.31
CA LYS A 154 -5.26 0.69 14.90
C LYS A 154 -5.95 -0.64 15.13
N LEU A 155 -6.96 -0.62 15.99
CA LEU A 155 -7.95 -1.67 16.14
C LEU A 155 -9.28 -1.18 15.53
N ASN A 156 -9.87 -1.94 14.61
CA ASN A 156 -11.18 -1.62 14.02
C ASN A 156 -12.22 -2.65 14.41
N ILE A 157 -13.44 -2.17 14.64
CA ILE A 157 -14.61 -2.98 14.94
C ILE A 157 -15.68 -2.68 13.90
N TYR A 158 -16.26 -3.73 13.33
CA TYR A 158 -17.43 -3.66 12.46
C TYR A 158 -18.52 -4.49 13.11
N ASP A 159 -19.51 -3.83 13.70
CA ASP A 159 -20.72 -4.44 14.22
C ASP A 159 -21.77 -4.62 13.11
N LYS A 160 -22.96 -5.10 13.47
CA LYS A 160 -24.04 -5.35 12.50
C LYS A 160 -24.36 -4.10 11.65
N GLY A 161 -24.29 -4.27 10.33
CA GLY A 161 -24.53 -3.24 9.33
C GLY A 161 -23.34 -2.31 9.09
N SER A 162 -22.22 -2.48 9.80
CA SER A 162 -20.97 -1.78 9.53
C SER A 162 -20.28 -2.34 8.29
N PHE A 163 -19.63 -1.46 7.52
CA PHE A 163 -18.96 -1.74 6.25
C PHE A 163 -17.93 -0.65 5.92
N PHE A 164 -17.11 -0.89 4.90
CA PHE A 164 -16.25 0.14 4.33
C PHE A 164 -16.15 -0.07 2.82
N LYS A 165 -16.62 0.89 2.02
CA LYS A 165 -16.58 0.81 0.55
C LYS A 165 -15.16 0.77 -0.01
N ALA A 166 -15.05 0.38 -1.27
CA ALA A 166 -13.81 0.30 -2.04
C ALA A 166 -12.94 1.56 -1.94
N HIS A 167 -11.73 1.39 -1.40
CA HIS A 167 -10.73 2.43 -1.23
C HIS A 167 -9.31 1.90 -1.32
N LYS A 168 -8.33 2.81 -1.41
CA LYS A 168 -6.90 2.53 -1.22
C LYS A 168 -6.42 3.18 0.07
N ASP A 169 -5.40 2.60 0.69
CA ASP A 169 -4.83 3.15 1.92
C ASP A 169 -4.06 4.45 1.65
N THR A 170 -4.26 5.47 2.47
CA THR A 170 -3.44 6.69 2.41
C THR A 170 -1.99 6.36 2.71
N PRO A 171 -1.04 6.62 1.79
CA PRO A 171 0.36 6.45 2.10
C PRO A 171 0.77 7.39 3.24
N ARG A 172 1.45 6.82 4.24
CA ARG A 172 1.90 7.53 5.44
C ARG A 172 3.37 7.94 5.38
N ASP A 173 4.14 7.23 4.57
CA ASP A 173 5.57 7.44 4.34
C ASP A 173 5.94 6.84 2.98
N VAL A 174 7.01 7.33 2.34
CA VAL A 174 7.50 6.79 1.06
C VAL A 174 7.98 5.34 1.17
N THR A 175 8.38 4.91 2.36
CA THR A 175 8.82 3.54 2.67
C THR A 175 7.66 2.58 2.89
N MET A 176 6.42 3.08 3.03
CA MET A 176 5.23 2.24 3.21
C MET A 176 4.91 1.51 1.91
N PHE A 177 4.84 0.18 1.98
CA PHE A 177 4.54 -0.64 0.80
C PHE A 177 3.21 -1.38 0.90
N GLY A 178 2.70 -1.60 2.11
CA GLY A 178 1.55 -2.46 2.31
C GLY A 178 0.88 -2.29 3.66
N SER A 179 -0.20 -3.04 3.82
CA SER A 179 -0.98 -3.14 5.04
C SER A 179 -1.15 -4.62 5.40
N LEU A 180 -1.13 -4.92 6.70
CA LEU A 180 -1.46 -6.23 7.25
C LEU A 180 -2.70 -6.08 8.13
N VAL A 181 -3.74 -6.85 7.83
CA VAL A 181 -4.95 -6.93 8.64
C VAL A 181 -4.99 -8.29 9.33
N ILE A 182 -5.02 -8.28 10.66
CA ILE A 182 -5.28 -9.43 11.51
C ILE A 182 -6.77 -9.43 11.87
N ILE A 183 -7.45 -10.54 11.64
CA ILE A 183 -8.86 -10.75 11.97
C ILE A 183 -8.92 -11.76 13.11
N PHE A 184 -9.51 -11.34 14.23
CA PHE A 184 -9.68 -12.19 15.40
C PHE A 184 -10.89 -13.11 15.28
N PRO A 185 -10.90 -14.26 15.97
CA PRO A 185 -11.98 -15.24 15.93
C PRO A 185 -13.23 -14.82 16.74
N THR A 186 -13.60 -13.53 16.69
CA THR A 186 -14.87 -13.06 17.26
C THR A 186 -16.04 -13.54 16.39
N THR A 187 -17.15 -13.95 17.00
CA THR A 187 -18.31 -14.45 16.26
C THR A 187 -18.93 -13.35 15.40
N HIS A 188 -18.95 -13.55 14.07
CA HIS A 188 -19.61 -12.66 13.11
C HIS A 188 -19.99 -13.38 11.81
N GLU A 189 -20.94 -12.79 11.08
CA GLU A 189 -21.31 -13.17 9.71
C GLU A 189 -21.14 -11.97 8.78
N GLY A 190 -20.78 -12.21 7.53
CA GLY A 190 -20.40 -11.14 6.59
C GLY A 190 -19.07 -10.49 6.99
N GLY A 191 -18.86 -9.22 6.63
CA GLY A 191 -17.60 -8.54 6.97
C GLY A 191 -16.39 -8.98 6.15
N ASN A 192 -16.60 -9.72 5.06
CA ASN A 192 -15.54 -10.21 4.19
C ASN A 192 -14.71 -9.04 3.63
N LEU A 193 -13.39 -9.23 3.56
CA LEU A 193 -12.50 -8.28 2.91
C LEU A 193 -12.42 -8.65 1.43
N VAL A 194 -12.71 -7.70 0.56
CA VAL A 194 -12.58 -7.84 -0.89
C VAL A 194 -11.37 -7.02 -1.33
N LEU A 195 -10.47 -7.64 -2.08
CA LEU A 195 -9.31 -7.01 -2.69
C LEU A 195 -9.54 -6.93 -4.20
N SER A 196 -9.16 -5.83 -4.83
CA SER A 196 -9.22 -5.68 -6.28
C SER A 196 -8.02 -4.91 -6.83
N GLN A 197 -7.54 -5.39 -7.97
CA GLN A 197 -6.46 -4.74 -8.72
C GLN A 197 -6.69 -5.00 -10.20
N LYS A 198 -6.71 -3.93 -11.02
CA LYS A 198 -7.09 -3.99 -12.44
C LYS A 198 -8.48 -4.64 -12.57
N ASP A 199 -8.62 -5.67 -13.42
CA ASP A 199 -9.86 -6.38 -13.67
C ASP A 199 -10.05 -7.63 -12.77
N GLU A 200 -9.13 -7.83 -11.82
CA GLU A 200 -9.16 -8.98 -10.90
C GLU A 200 -9.69 -8.61 -9.52
N GLN A 201 -10.44 -9.51 -8.92
CA GLN A 201 -11.03 -9.35 -7.59
C GLN A 201 -10.94 -10.66 -6.79
N TRP A 202 -10.60 -10.54 -5.50
CA TRP A 202 -10.45 -11.66 -4.58
C TRP A 202 -11.25 -11.38 -3.30
N THR A 203 -12.01 -12.38 -2.83
CA THR A 203 -12.74 -12.29 -1.56
C THR A 203 -12.03 -13.12 -0.50
N PHE A 204 -11.66 -12.47 0.60
CA PHE A 204 -11.06 -13.10 1.78
C PHE A 204 -12.15 -13.35 2.83
N ASP A 205 -12.56 -14.61 2.95
CA ASP A 205 -13.62 -15.07 3.85
C ASP A 205 -13.07 -15.57 5.20
N ALA A 206 -12.66 -14.61 6.03
CA ALA A 206 -12.16 -14.88 7.39
C ALA A 206 -13.14 -15.70 8.26
N PRO A 207 -14.47 -15.43 8.29
CA PRO A 207 -15.43 -16.27 9.01
C PRO A 207 -15.32 -17.76 8.65
N THR A 208 -15.22 -18.09 7.35
CA THR A 208 -15.06 -19.48 6.92
C THR A 208 -13.70 -20.05 7.30
N MET A 209 -12.62 -19.27 7.17
CA MET A 209 -11.27 -19.71 7.54
C MET A 209 -11.12 -20.00 9.04
N LEU A 210 -11.90 -19.32 9.87
CA LEU A 210 -11.87 -19.44 11.33
C LEU A 210 -12.88 -20.42 11.91
N LYS A 211 -13.62 -21.18 11.07
CA LYS A 211 -14.62 -22.16 11.51
C LYS A 211 -14.10 -23.20 12.50
N THR A 212 -12.82 -23.57 12.41
CA THR A 212 -12.20 -24.58 13.29
C THR A 212 -11.49 -23.97 14.50
N SER A 213 -11.49 -22.63 14.64
CA SER A 213 -10.96 -21.94 15.82
C SER A 213 -11.91 -22.15 16.99
N THR A 214 -11.40 -22.53 18.16
CA THR A 214 -12.19 -22.64 19.40
C THR A 214 -11.59 -21.75 20.50
N PRO A 215 -12.34 -21.45 21.57
CA PRO A 215 -11.80 -20.74 22.74
C PRO A 215 -10.53 -21.35 23.33
N GLU A 216 -10.39 -22.68 23.30
CA GLU A 216 -9.25 -23.42 23.87
C GLU A 216 -8.08 -23.58 22.89
N ALA A 217 -8.33 -23.44 21.59
CA ALA A 217 -7.33 -23.55 20.53
C ALA A 217 -7.58 -22.47 19.46
N PRO A 218 -7.37 -21.18 19.82
CA PRO A 218 -7.75 -20.10 18.95
C PRO A 218 -6.79 -19.93 17.78
N SER A 219 -7.34 -19.45 16.67
CA SER A 219 -6.60 -19.09 15.47
C SER A 219 -7.06 -17.75 14.96
N ILE A 220 -6.13 -16.96 14.44
CA ILE A 220 -6.41 -15.72 13.74
C ILE A 220 -6.34 -15.94 12.23
N ALA A 221 -7.10 -15.15 11.48
CA ALA A 221 -6.93 -15.02 10.05
C ALA A 221 -6.14 -13.74 9.78
N TRP A 222 -5.31 -13.74 8.76
CA TRP A 222 -4.52 -12.57 8.41
C TRP A 222 -4.39 -12.42 6.90
N VAL A 223 -4.27 -11.18 6.46
CA VAL A 223 -4.11 -10.82 5.05
C VAL A 223 -3.20 -9.60 4.95
N ALA A 224 -2.15 -9.71 4.14
CA ALA A 224 -1.23 -8.64 3.84
C ALA A 224 -1.29 -8.31 2.34
N PHE A 225 -1.41 -7.04 1.99
CA PHE A 225 -1.55 -6.60 0.61
C PHE A 225 -0.80 -5.30 0.37
N TYR A 226 -0.42 -5.05 -0.89
CA TYR A 226 0.21 -3.78 -1.26
C TYR A 226 -0.74 -2.61 -1.04
N SER A 227 -0.22 -1.49 -0.56
CA SER A 227 -1.03 -0.36 -0.10
C SER A 227 -1.80 0.36 -1.22
N ASN A 228 -1.41 0.12 -2.47
CA ASN A 228 -2.11 0.59 -3.67
C ASN A 228 -3.21 -0.36 -4.18
N VAL A 229 -3.45 -1.49 -3.52
CA VAL A 229 -4.56 -2.41 -3.83
C VAL A 229 -5.86 -1.80 -3.30
N THR A 230 -6.87 -1.75 -4.16
CA THR A 230 -8.20 -1.33 -3.77
C THR A 230 -8.82 -2.41 -2.89
N HIS A 231 -9.42 -2.03 -1.77
CA HIS A 231 -10.04 -2.97 -0.86
C HIS A 231 -11.32 -2.42 -0.24
N GLU A 232 -12.22 -3.33 0.15
CA GLU A 232 -13.47 -3.02 0.83
C GLU A 232 -13.84 -4.08 1.85
N VAL A 233 -14.57 -3.66 2.88
CA VAL A 233 -15.17 -4.54 3.88
C VAL A 233 -16.67 -4.60 3.60
N LEU A 234 -17.16 -5.77 3.19
CA LEU A 234 -18.58 -6.01 2.97
C LEU A 234 -19.36 -5.87 4.29
N PRO A 235 -20.68 -5.61 4.24
CA PRO A 235 -21.48 -5.47 5.46
C PRO A 235 -21.39 -6.69 6.38
N VAL A 236 -21.22 -6.43 7.68
CA VAL A 236 -21.40 -7.43 8.72
C VAL A 236 -22.90 -7.64 8.94
N THR A 237 -23.39 -8.87 8.83
CA THR A 237 -24.82 -9.19 8.95
C THR A 237 -25.22 -9.61 10.37
N SER A 238 -24.27 -10.15 11.14
CA SER A 238 -24.43 -10.57 12.53
C SER A 238 -23.11 -10.50 13.29
N GLY A 239 -23.18 -10.33 14.61
CA GLY A 239 -22.01 -10.28 15.50
C GLY A 239 -21.14 -9.05 15.32
N ALA A 240 -19.85 -9.19 15.62
CA ALA A 240 -18.87 -8.11 15.47
C ALA A 240 -17.52 -8.65 14.96
N ARG A 241 -17.02 -8.05 13.88
CA ARG A 241 -15.70 -8.32 13.31
C ARG A 241 -14.68 -7.39 13.96
N VAL A 242 -13.72 -7.95 14.69
CA VAL A 242 -12.62 -7.19 15.33
C VAL A 242 -11.31 -7.46 14.60
N THR A 243 -10.56 -6.39 14.31
CA THR A 243 -9.30 -6.47 13.56
C THR A 243 -8.20 -5.58 14.12
N LEU A 244 -6.94 -6.01 14.00
CA LEU A 244 -5.78 -5.12 14.06
C LEU A 244 -5.29 -4.81 12.65
N THR A 245 -4.89 -3.56 12.43
CA THR A 245 -4.21 -3.14 11.20
C THR A 245 -2.79 -2.72 11.53
N TYR A 246 -1.85 -3.22 10.75
CA TYR A 246 -0.45 -2.82 10.76
C TYR A 246 -0.09 -2.15 9.43
N ASN A 247 0.66 -1.06 9.47
CA ASN A 247 1.34 -0.52 8.31
C ASN A 247 2.66 -1.31 8.10
N LEU A 248 2.98 -1.62 6.85
CA LEU A 248 4.19 -2.34 6.46
C LEU A 248 5.14 -1.42 5.71
N TYR A 249 6.38 -1.35 6.16
CA TYR A 249 7.42 -0.49 5.60
C TYR A 249 8.66 -1.29 5.19
N PHE A 250 9.32 -0.88 4.12
CA PHE A 250 10.67 -1.34 3.82
C PHE A 250 11.67 -0.62 4.75
N LYS A 251 12.57 -1.37 5.38
CA LYS A 251 13.73 -0.80 6.07
C LYS A 251 14.82 -0.47 5.06
N ASP A 252 15.63 0.53 5.39
CA ASP A 252 16.79 0.90 4.58
C ASP A 252 17.80 -0.26 4.55
N ALA A 253 18.48 -0.45 3.41
CA ALA A 253 19.36 -1.59 3.17
C ALA A 253 20.54 -1.66 4.16
N LYS A 254 20.90 -0.52 4.77
CA LYS A 254 21.98 -0.40 5.76
C LYS A 254 21.64 -0.99 7.15
N ASP A 255 20.37 -1.24 7.43
CA ASP A 255 19.89 -1.77 8.73
C ASP A 255 19.62 -3.30 8.69
N THR A 256 20.05 -3.99 7.64
CA THR A 256 19.78 -5.42 7.40
C THR A 256 20.70 -6.33 8.22
N ALA A 257 20.56 -6.34 9.55
CA ALA A 257 21.25 -7.29 10.43
C ALA A 257 20.64 -8.71 10.39
N ILE A 258 19.45 -8.89 9.80
CA ILE A 258 18.77 -10.17 9.70
C ILE A 258 18.65 -10.51 8.21
N GLN A 259 19.37 -11.56 7.80
CA GLN A 259 19.17 -12.17 6.49
C GLN A 259 17.73 -12.71 6.44
N ALA A 260 16.86 -12.04 5.69
CA ALA A 260 15.59 -12.64 5.28
C ALA A 260 15.87 -13.98 4.57
N ALA A 261 14.99 -14.96 4.73
CA ALA A 261 15.22 -16.25 4.12
C ALA A 261 15.07 -16.15 2.58
N ARG A 262 15.87 -16.95 1.88
CA ARG A 262 16.01 -16.93 0.41
C ARG A 262 14.72 -17.37 -0.28
N SER A 263 14.38 -16.74 -1.39
CA SER A 263 13.32 -17.21 -2.29
C SER A 263 13.92 -17.76 -3.59
N THR A 264 13.91 -19.09 -3.72
CA THR A 264 14.42 -19.76 -4.93
C THR A 264 13.61 -19.42 -6.18
N GLU A 265 12.32 -19.12 -6.01
CA GLU A 265 11.46 -18.73 -7.13
C GLU A 265 11.79 -17.31 -7.61
N ALA A 266 11.94 -16.35 -6.70
CA ALA A 266 12.36 -14.99 -7.04
C ALA A 266 13.73 -14.97 -7.70
N ASP A 267 14.69 -15.74 -7.19
CA ASP A 267 16.02 -15.86 -7.76
C ASP A 267 15.97 -16.42 -9.20
N SER A 268 15.11 -17.42 -9.43
CA SER A 268 14.90 -17.98 -10.78
C SER A 268 14.29 -16.96 -11.74
N LYS A 269 13.23 -16.24 -11.31
CA LYS A 269 12.60 -15.19 -12.12
C LYS A 269 13.58 -14.07 -12.43
N TYR A 270 14.35 -13.65 -11.43
CA TYR A 270 15.41 -12.66 -11.57
C TYR A 270 16.47 -13.10 -12.59
N ALA A 271 16.97 -14.33 -12.48
CA ALA A 271 17.96 -14.86 -13.42
C ALA A 271 17.43 -14.92 -14.86
N MET A 272 16.16 -15.32 -15.04
CA MET A 272 15.50 -15.33 -16.36
C MET A 272 15.37 -13.92 -16.93
N VAL A 273 14.81 -12.98 -16.16
CA VAL A 273 14.63 -11.58 -16.59
C VAL A 273 15.97 -10.94 -16.90
N LYS A 274 16.99 -11.10 -16.06
CA LYS A 274 18.34 -10.57 -16.31
C LYS A 274 18.95 -11.13 -17.60
N LYS A 275 18.86 -12.44 -17.81
CA LYS A 275 19.38 -13.10 -19.02
C LYS A 275 18.70 -12.56 -20.28
N ASP A 276 17.37 -12.53 -20.28
CA ASP A 276 16.60 -12.11 -21.44
C ASP A 276 16.73 -10.61 -21.69
N LEU A 277 16.84 -9.80 -20.62
CA LEU A 277 17.13 -8.38 -20.73
C LEU A 277 18.53 -8.15 -21.30
N ALA A 278 19.54 -8.93 -20.91
CA ALA A 278 20.88 -8.85 -21.48
C ALA A 278 20.90 -9.15 -22.99
N GLU A 279 20.15 -10.16 -23.44
CA GLU A 279 19.96 -10.48 -24.86
C GLU A 279 19.33 -9.31 -25.61
N LEU A 280 18.25 -8.74 -25.06
CA LEU A 280 17.57 -7.58 -25.63
C LEU A 280 18.51 -6.36 -25.71
N VAL A 281 19.24 -6.08 -24.64
CA VAL A 281 20.20 -4.99 -24.55
C VAL A 281 21.32 -5.17 -25.58
N ALA A 282 21.86 -6.37 -25.74
CA ALA A 282 22.89 -6.65 -26.74
C ALA A 282 22.44 -6.42 -28.19
N ALA A 283 21.15 -6.58 -28.47
CA ALA A 283 20.57 -6.39 -29.81
C ALA A 283 20.33 -4.92 -30.22
N HIS A 284 20.56 -3.94 -29.32
CA HIS A 284 20.29 -2.52 -29.57
C HIS A 284 21.52 -1.63 -29.37
N ASP A 285 21.49 -0.44 -29.97
CA ASP A 285 22.55 0.56 -29.88
C ASP A 285 22.66 1.21 -28.48
N GLU A 286 23.73 1.97 -28.25
CA GLU A 286 24.00 2.69 -26.99
C GLU A 286 22.99 3.80 -26.68
N ASP A 287 22.37 4.38 -27.70
CA ASP A 287 21.38 5.48 -27.59
C ASP A 287 19.94 4.98 -27.44
N HIS A 288 19.72 3.66 -27.43
CA HIS A 288 18.39 3.05 -27.33
C HIS A 288 17.87 3.04 -25.89
N LEU A 289 16.60 3.39 -25.72
CA LEU A 289 15.90 3.42 -24.44
C LEU A 289 15.04 2.16 -24.26
N PHE A 290 15.14 1.57 -23.07
CA PHE A 290 14.26 0.49 -22.63
C PHE A 290 13.23 1.06 -21.66
N GLY A 291 11.97 1.04 -22.06
CA GLY A 291 10.85 1.49 -21.24
C GLY A 291 10.23 0.36 -20.44
N PHE A 292 9.89 0.65 -19.19
CA PHE A 292 9.20 -0.27 -18.31
C PHE A 292 8.03 0.46 -17.65
N GLY A 293 6.81 0.11 -18.05
CA GLY A 293 5.64 0.49 -17.29
C GLY A 293 5.61 -0.30 -15.99
N LEU A 294 5.49 0.41 -14.87
CA LEU A 294 5.52 -0.21 -13.54
C LEU A 294 4.15 -0.79 -13.19
N ALA A 295 4.16 -1.97 -12.56
CA ALA A 295 2.97 -2.71 -12.18
C ALA A 295 2.24 -2.09 -10.98
N HIS A 296 2.96 -1.35 -10.13
CA HIS A 296 2.42 -0.75 -8.92
C HIS A 296 2.38 0.78 -8.99
N GLU A 297 1.51 1.36 -8.17
CA GLU A 297 1.54 2.79 -7.88
C GLU A 297 2.46 3.07 -6.68
N TYR A 298 3.06 4.26 -6.69
CA TYR A 298 4.04 4.67 -5.70
C TYR A 298 3.66 5.99 -5.04
N PRO A 299 3.92 6.16 -3.72
CA PRO A 299 3.71 7.42 -3.05
C PRO A 299 4.61 8.51 -3.64
N LEU A 300 4.02 9.60 -4.10
CA LEU A 300 4.68 10.82 -4.56
C LEU A 300 4.54 11.89 -3.48
N THR A 301 5.65 12.39 -2.98
CA THR A 301 5.65 13.40 -1.91
C THR A 301 5.30 14.79 -2.42
N GLN A 302 4.95 15.71 -1.52
CA GLN A 302 4.82 17.14 -1.86
C GLN A 302 6.06 17.72 -2.55
N LYS A 303 7.27 17.21 -2.25
CA LYS A 303 8.49 17.63 -2.93
C LYS A 303 8.49 17.14 -4.38
N ASP A 304 8.11 15.90 -4.61
CA ASP A 304 8.05 15.28 -5.94
C ASP A 304 7.01 15.98 -6.82
N LEU A 305 5.82 16.23 -6.26
CA LEU A 305 4.73 16.98 -6.90
C LEU A 305 5.09 18.44 -7.22
N ARG A 306 6.16 18.99 -6.62
CA ARG A 306 6.70 20.33 -6.90
C ARG A 306 7.88 20.32 -7.85
N GLY A 307 8.06 19.24 -8.61
CA GLY A 307 9.16 19.08 -9.57
C GLY A 307 10.43 18.48 -8.94
N GLY A 308 10.29 17.69 -7.87
CA GLY A 308 11.39 16.93 -7.29
C GLY A 308 11.91 15.83 -8.22
N THR A 309 13.08 15.28 -7.89
CA THR A 309 13.62 14.09 -8.56
C THR A 309 12.95 12.83 -8.00
N LEU A 310 12.56 11.92 -8.90
CA LEU A 310 11.89 10.68 -8.54
C LEU A 310 12.84 9.53 -8.22
N ASN A 311 14.15 9.67 -8.44
CA ASN A 311 15.11 8.56 -8.38
C ASN A 311 15.13 7.81 -7.03
N GLY A 312 14.72 8.45 -5.93
CA GLY A 312 14.59 7.80 -4.63
C GLY A 312 13.52 6.70 -4.58
N LEU A 313 12.55 6.68 -5.50
CA LEU A 313 11.46 5.70 -5.52
C LEU A 313 11.92 4.29 -5.88
N ALA A 314 13.03 4.13 -6.62
CA ALA A 314 13.55 2.80 -7.02
C ALA A 314 13.84 1.92 -5.78
N HIS A 315 14.30 2.55 -4.69
CA HIS A 315 14.54 1.88 -3.41
C HIS A 315 13.28 1.30 -2.76
N PHE A 316 12.09 1.66 -3.24
CA PHE A 316 10.80 1.23 -2.69
C PHE A 316 9.92 0.51 -3.73
N PHE A 317 10.49 0.13 -4.88
CA PHE A 317 9.78 -0.67 -5.88
C PHE A 317 9.28 -1.99 -5.30
N LYS A 318 8.10 -2.42 -5.75
CA LYS A 318 7.35 -3.58 -5.26
C LYS A 318 7.41 -4.70 -6.30
N GLY A 319 7.53 -5.96 -5.85
CA GLY A 319 7.42 -7.14 -6.69
C GLY A 319 8.26 -7.09 -7.98
N SER A 320 7.59 -7.26 -9.12
CA SER A 320 8.20 -7.26 -10.46
C SER A 320 8.98 -5.98 -10.78
N ASP A 321 8.51 -4.82 -10.32
CA ASP A 321 9.17 -3.53 -10.56
C ASP A 321 10.59 -3.50 -9.94
N ALA A 322 10.74 -4.06 -8.73
CA ALA A 322 12.02 -4.15 -8.04
C ALA A 322 12.97 -5.12 -8.75
N LEU A 323 12.44 -6.25 -9.22
CA LEU A 323 13.19 -7.29 -9.93
C LEU A 323 13.77 -6.76 -11.25
N ILE A 324 12.95 -6.06 -12.04
CA ILE A 324 13.40 -5.42 -13.29
C ILE A 324 14.44 -4.35 -13.01
N CYS A 325 14.21 -3.48 -12.01
CA CYS A 325 15.15 -2.42 -11.66
C CYS A 325 16.53 -2.99 -11.31
N ALA A 326 16.57 -4.03 -10.47
CA ALA A 326 17.83 -4.70 -10.13
C ALA A 326 18.48 -5.42 -11.31
N ALA A 327 17.68 -6.02 -12.21
CA ALA A 327 18.23 -6.60 -13.43
C ALA A 327 18.89 -5.54 -14.32
N CYS A 328 18.29 -4.35 -14.44
CA CYS A 328 18.88 -3.22 -15.16
C CYS A 328 20.18 -2.74 -14.52
N GLU A 329 20.18 -2.53 -13.19
CA GLU A 329 21.36 -2.08 -12.44
C GLU A 329 22.52 -3.08 -12.55
N ASP A 330 22.25 -4.38 -12.45
CA ASP A 330 23.25 -5.45 -12.57
C ASP A 330 23.83 -5.59 -13.98
N LEU A 331 23.10 -5.17 -15.00
CA LEU A 331 23.57 -5.08 -16.38
C LEU A 331 24.33 -3.78 -16.65
N GLY A 332 24.49 -2.91 -15.65
CA GLY A 332 25.17 -1.62 -15.78
C GLY A 332 24.36 -0.58 -16.55
N LEU A 333 23.04 -0.77 -16.68
CA LEU A 333 22.19 0.22 -17.34
C LEU A 333 21.98 1.44 -16.43
N ASN A 334 21.97 2.62 -17.03
CA ASN A 334 21.58 3.85 -16.35
C ASN A 334 20.05 3.92 -16.24
N VAL A 335 19.54 3.78 -15.02
CA VAL A 335 18.11 3.77 -14.71
C VAL A 335 17.64 5.17 -14.30
N SER A 336 16.52 5.59 -14.89
CA SER A 336 15.83 6.83 -14.54
C SER A 336 14.33 6.55 -14.32
N ILE A 337 13.75 7.23 -13.33
CA ILE A 337 12.33 7.12 -13.03
C ILE A 337 11.63 8.33 -13.63
N THR A 338 10.62 8.05 -14.46
CA THR A 338 9.96 9.06 -15.29
C THR A 338 8.44 8.97 -15.18
N VAL A 339 7.82 10.03 -15.66
CA VAL A 339 6.38 10.24 -15.70
C VAL A 339 5.98 10.30 -17.16
N LEU A 340 4.93 9.56 -17.54
CA LEU A 340 4.42 9.53 -18.92
C LEU A 340 3.21 10.46 -19.02
N TYR A 341 3.28 11.44 -19.90
CA TYR A 341 2.17 12.35 -20.21
C TYR A 341 1.69 12.14 -21.65
N GLU A 342 0.40 12.35 -21.87
CA GLU A 342 -0.22 12.30 -23.20
C GLU A 342 -0.93 13.65 -23.47
N ASP A 343 -0.85 14.14 -24.71
CA ASP A 343 -1.49 15.36 -25.21
C ASP A 343 -1.92 15.16 -26.67
N GLU A 344 -2.83 15.98 -27.17
CA GLU A 344 -3.23 16.02 -28.58
C GLU A 344 -2.53 17.20 -29.26
N ASP A 345 -1.85 16.94 -30.38
CA ASP A 345 -1.20 17.99 -31.16
C ASP A 345 -2.20 18.81 -32.00
N GLU A 346 -1.70 19.66 -32.89
CA GLU A 346 -2.55 20.55 -33.70
C GLU A 346 -3.41 19.80 -34.72
N ASP A 347 -3.07 18.54 -35.02
CA ASP A 347 -3.76 17.68 -35.98
C ASP A 347 -4.64 16.62 -35.28
N ASP A 348 -4.93 16.81 -33.98
CA ASP A 348 -5.62 15.85 -33.10
C ASP A 348 -4.90 14.48 -33.00
N GLU A 349 -3.59 14.42 -33.28
CA GLU A 349 -2.79 13.21 -33.08
C GLU A 349 -2.29 13.11 -31.64
N LEU A 350 -2.39 11.91 -31.06
CA LEU A 350 -1.93 11.65 -29.70
C LEU A 350 -0.39 11.65 -29.64
N VAL A 351 0.17 12.64 -28.94
CA VAL A 351 1.62 12.75 -28.68
C VAL A 351 1.92 12.42 -27.22
N ARG A 352 3.01 11.69 -27.00
CA ARG A 352 3.45 11.24 -25.68
C ARG A 352 4.77 11.87 -25.26
N TYR A 353 4.92 12.16 -23.98
CA TYR A 353 6.08 12.82 -23.38
C TYR A 353 6.59 12.08 -22.13
N LEU A 354 7.90 11.91 -22.02
CA LEU A 354 8.60 11.47 -20.81
C LEU A 354 9.12 12.66 -20.02
N SER A 355 8.81 12.71 -18.73
CA SER A 355 9.34 13.72 -17.82
C SER A 355 10.12 13.09 -16.64
N PRO A 356 11.29 13.63 -16.26
CA PRO A 356 12.01 13.19 -15.07
C PRO A 356 11.39 13.69 -13.76
N SER A 357 10.37 14.55 -13.82
CA SER A 357 9.72 15.16 -12.67
C SER A 357 8.22 15.26 -12.86
N VAL A 358 7.47 15.28 -11.76
CA VAL A 358 6.01 15.50 -11.81
C VAL A 358 5.74 16.97 -12.07
N LEU A 359 4.90 17.27 -13.07
CA LEU A 359 4.45 18.63 -13.32
C LEU A 359 3.42 19.10 -12.29
N LYS A 360 3.56 20.35 -11.86
CA LYS A 360 2.55 21.07 -11.06
C LYS A 360 1.42 21.55 -11.97
N THR A 361 0.22 21.02 -11.82
CA THR A 361 -1.00 21.61 -12.38
C THR A 361 -2.01 21.91 -11.28
N PRO A 362 -2.24 23.19 -10.93
CA PRO A 362 -3.38 23.57 -10.11
C PRO A 362 -4.64 23.53 -10.97
N GLY A 363 -5.63 22.72 -10.58
CA GLY A 363 -6.88 22.59 -11.33
C GLY A 363 -6.72 21.63 -12.50
N TRP A 364 -7.56 20.59 -12.51
CA TRP A 364 -7.62 19.57 -13.53
C TRP A 364 -7.98 20.19 -14.87
N GLU A 365 -6.98 20.39 -15.75
CA GLU A 365 -7.08 20.43 -17.20
C GLU A 365 -5.67 20.68 -17.75
N VAL A 366 -5.13 19.70 -18.48
CA VAL A 366 -3.84 19.79 -19.16
C VAL A 366 -4.02 20.71 -20.37
N HIS A 367 -3.90 22.02 -20.16
CA HIS A 367 -3.75 23.00 -21.24
C HIS A 367 -2.55 23.90 -20.99
N ARG A 368 -1.38 23.29 -20.81
CA ARG A 368 -0.12 23.98 -21.09
C ARG A 368 0.77 23.11 -21.93
N ARG A 369 0.38 22.95 -23.20
CA ARG A 369 1.19 22.48 -24.33
C ARG A 369 2.67 22.86 -24.14
N GLU A 370 2.94 24.13 -23.84
CA GLU A 370 4.29 24.67 -23.62
C GLU A 370 5.13 23.91 -22.56
N ALA A 371 4.56 23.45 -21.45
CA ALA A 371 5.32 22.76 -20.40
C ALA A 371 5.73 21.34 -20.82
N LEU A 372 4.90 20.67 -21.65
CA LEU A 372 5.20 19.39 -22.26
C LEU A 372 6.25 19.57 -23.36
N TYR A 373 6.07 20.56 -24.24
CA TYR A 373 6.99 20.85 -25.34
C TYR A 373 8.40 21.25 -24.84
N TYR A 374 8.55 22.19 -23.90
CA TYR A 374 9.87 22.78 -23.61
C TYR A 374 10.69 22.06 -22.54
N LYS A 375 10.14 21.06 -21.84
CA LYS A 375 10.82 20.42 -20.68
C LYS A 375 10.81 18.90 -20.68
N MET A 376 10.23 18.27 -21.69
CA MET A 376 10.07 16.81 -21.75
C MET A 376 10.57 16.22 -23.04
N THR A 377 10.83 14.93 -23.02
CA THR A 377 11.26 14.19 -24.20
C THR A 377 10.04 13.61 -24.90
N MET A 378 9.83 13.97 -26.17
CA MET A 378 8.80 13.33 -26.98
C MET A 378 9.20 11.89 -27.29
N LEU A 379 8.28 10.94 -27.09
CA LEU A 379 8.57 9.53 -27.38
C LEU A 379 8.90 9.30 -28.86
N LYS A 380 8.35 10.13 -29.77
CA LYS A 380 8.63 10.03 -31.22
C LYS A 380 10.07 10.42 -31.60
N ASP A 381 10.76 11.17 -30.74
CA ASP A 381 12.12 11.65 -31.00
C ASP A 381 13.21 10.70 -30.46
N VAL A 382 12.83 9.63 -29.76
CA VAL A 382 13.75 8.69 -29.14
C VAL A 382 13.58 7.28 -29.71
N LYS A 383 14.70 6.57 -29.87
CA LYS A 383 14.67 5.13 -30.13
C LYS A 383 14.32 4.42 -28.83
N MET A 384 13.11 3.88 -28.74
CA MET A 384 12.62 3.28 -27.50
C MET A 384 11.88 1.96 -27.74
N THR A 385 12.04 1.03 -26.81
CA THR A 385 11.26 -0.22 -26.78
C THR A 385 10.69 -0.46 -25.39
N TRP A 386 9.36 -0.64 -25.32
CA TRP A 386 8.66 -0.97 -24.09
C TRP A 386 8.76 -2.47 -23.79
N VAL A 387 9.54 -2.81 -22.77
CA VAL A 387 9.76 -4.19 -22.33
C VAL A 387 8.56 -4.70 -21.53
N THR A 388 8.06 -3.92 -20.57
CA THR A 388 6.73 -4.13 -19.98
C THR A 388 5.71 -3.22 -20.66
N PRO A 389 4.41 -3.57 -20.66
CA PRO A 389 3.37 -2.70 -21.20
C PRO A 389 3.48 -1.29 -20.65
N GLU A 390 3.19 -0.28 -21.47
CA GLU A 390 3.26 1.12 -21.08
C GLU A 390 2.40 1.37 -19.84
N THR A 391 2.90 2.16 -18.90
CA THR A 391 2.05 2.67 -17.82
C THR A 391 1.00 3.57 -18.46
N GLU A 392 -0.25 3.50 -17.98
CA GLU A 392 -1.24 4.53 -18.30
C GLU A 392 -0.69 5.93 -17.97
N ASN A 393 -1.20 6.96 -18.66
CA ASN A 393 -0.88 8.36 -18.40
C ASN A 393 -0.80 8.64 -16.88
N THR A 394 0.30 9.27 -16.45
CA THR A 394 0.50 9.57 -15.04
C THR A 394 -0.55 10.54 -14.57
N LYS A 395 -1.56 9.95 -13.95
CA LYS A 395 -2.49 10.65 -13.12
C LYS A 395 -1.96 10.51 -11.70
N ALA A 396 -1.52 11.62 -11.11
CA ALA A 396 -1.53 11.75 -9.65
C ALA A 396 -3.02 11.82 -9.27
N GLU A 397 -3.69 10.66 -9.26
CA GLU A 397 -5.12 10.61 -9.02
C GLU A 397 -5.38 10.95 -7.55
N SER A 398 -6.00 12.11 -7.32
CA SER A 398 -6.84 12.30 -6.13
C SER A 398 -8.21 11.63 -6.30
N LYS A 399 -8.46 10.87 -7.38
CA LYS A 399 -9.77 10.30 -7.71
C LYS A 399 -10.16 9.22 -6.71
N PHE A 400 -9.20 8.44 -6.22
CA PHE A 400 -9.32 7.81 -4.91
C PHE A 400 -8.73 8.78 -3.91
N ILE A 401 -9.60 9.66 -3.46
CA ILE A 401 -9.47 10.30 -2.17
C ILE A 401 -8.98 9.22 -1.21
N ALA A 402 -7.79 9.35 -0.65
CA ALA A 402 -7.20 8.26 0.11
C ALA A 402 -7.94 8.10 1.45
N TYR A 403 -8.72 7.02 1.60
CA TYR A 403 -9.61 6.80 2.74
C TYR A 403 -8.87 6.07 3.88
N GLY A 404 -7.81 6.65 4.44
CA GLY A 404 -7.25 6.23 5.74
C GLY A 404 -8.10 6.73 6.92
N ASN A 405 -7.85 6.33 8.17
CA ASN A 405 -8.62 6.93 9.30
C ASN A 405 -8.36 8.43 9.50
N GLU A 406 -7.36 8.97 8.81
CA GLU A 406 -6.97 10.37 8.86
C GLU A 406 -6.44 10.74 7.48
N ALA A 407 -6.74 11.94 7.01
CA ALA A 407 -6.06 12.50 5.84
C ALA A 407 -4.57 12.77 6.17
N SER A 408 -3.67 12.46 5.24
CA SER A 408 -2.28 12.93 5.26
C SER A 408 -2.03 13.78 4.02
N LEU A 409 -1.37 14.93 4.21
CA LEU A 409 -1.04 15.88 3.14
C LEU A 409 0.27 15.55 2.42
N ASP A 410 1.04 14.59 2.94
CA ASP A 410 2.46 14.50 2.57
C ASP A 410 2.71 13.69 1.29
N SER A 411 1.81 12.78 0.91
CA SER A 411 1.96 11.97 -0.30
C SER A 411 0.64 11.50 -0.93
N VAL A 412 0.65 11.31 -2.25
CA VAL A 412 -0.44 10.71 -3.05
C VAL A 412 0.10 9.57 -3.91
N TYR A 413 -0.73 8.60 -4.30
CA TYR A 413 -0.27 7.61 -5.27
C TYR A 413 -0.16 8.20 -6.67
N GLY A 414 0.92 7.86 -7.36
CA GLY A 414 1.11 8.14 -8.77
C GLY A 414 1.57 6.90 -9.52
N LYS A 415 1.14 6.84 -10.78
CA LYS A 415 1.65 5.90 -11.78
C LYS A 415 2.94 6.47 -12.37
N VAL A 416 4.04 5.74 -12.26
CA VAL A 416 5.34 6.14 -12.86
C VAL A 416 5.83 5.04 -13.79
N CYS A 417 6.82 5.35 -14.61
CA CYS A 417 7.52 4.39 -15.45
C CYS A 417 9.03 4.49 -15.19
N MET A 418 9.76 3.47 -15.62
CA MET A 418 11.21 3.43 -15.54
C MET A 418 11.77 3.38 -16.96
N VAL A 419 12.85 4.12 -17.19
CA VAL A 419 13.59 4.12 -18.44
C VAL A 419 15.04 3.76 -18.15
N ALA A 420 15.58 2.81 -18.92
CA ALA A 420 16.97 2.36 -18.81
C ALA A 420 17.72 2.51 -20.14
N SER A 421 19.03 2.76 -20.09
CA SER A 421 19.90 2.89 -21.28
C SER A 421 21.33 2.43 -20.96
N LYS A 422 22.10 2.03 -21.98
CA LYS A 422 23.51 1.61 -21.80
C LYS A 422 24.42 2.80 -21.47
N GLY A 423 24.24 3.91 -22.19
CA GLY A 423 24.98 5.14 -21.96
C GLY A 423 24.33 6.06 -20.90
N LYS A 424 25.01 7.16 -20.57
CA LYS A 424 24.36 8.29 -19.89
C LYS A 424 23.43 8.97 -20.90
N HIS A 425 22.21 8.47 -21.05
CA HIS A 425 21.18 9.15 -21.80
C HIS A 425 20.52 10.21 -20.90
N GLU A 426 20.77 11.48 -21.18
CA GLU A 426 19.99 12.57 -20.61
C GLU A 426 18.76 12.79 -21.50
N LEU A 427 17.57 12.62 -20.91
CA LEU A 427 16.30 12.95 -21.56
C LEU A 427 16.32 14.44 -21.95
N LYS A 428 16.37 14.70 -23.27
CA LYS A 428 16.42 16.06 -23.80
C LYS A 428 15.01 16.61 -24.01
N PRO A 429 14.78 17.91 -23.77
CA PRO A 429 13.52 18.56 -24.12
C PRO A 429 13.21 18.45 -25.63
N ALA A 430 11.93 18.50 -25.99
CA ALA A 430 11.51 18.62 -27.38
C ALA A 430 12.13 19.88 -27.99
N ARG A 431 12.63 19.77 -29.23
CA ARG A 431 13.33 20.87 -29.91
C ARG A 431 12.37 22.03 -30.23
N GLU A 432 12.90 23.25 -30.24
CA GLU A 432 12.21 24.42 -30.83
C GLU A 432 11.85 24.11 -32.29
N TRP A 433 10.58 24.23 -32.66
CA TRP A 433 10.23 24.50 -34.05
C TRP A 433 10.62 25.95 -34.33
N ALA A 434 11.60 26.13 -35.22
CA ALA A 434 12.05 27.44 -35.70
C ALA A 434 11.03 28.05 -36.67
#